data_AF-A0A9E5QF56-F1
#
_entry.id   AF-A0A9E5QF56-F1
#
_cell.length_a   1.000
_cell.length_b   1.000
_cell.length_c   1.000
_cell.angle_alpha   90.00
_cell.angle_beta   90.00
_cell.angle_gamma   90.00
#
_symmetry.space_group_name_H-M   'P 1'
#
loop_
_entity.id
_entity.type
_entity.pdbx_description
1 polymer ?
#
loop_
_entity_poly.entity_id
_entity_poly.type
_entity_poly.pdbx_seq_one_letter_code
_entity_poly.pdbx_strand_id
1 'polypeptide(L)' 'PGGQNVNKVSTCVQLKHIPTGITVKIQEDRSQGVNRFLARRSLVAKIEELIS' A
#
# COMPACT_ATOMS: atom_id res chain seq x y z
N PRO A 1 -21.33 14.55 25.87
CA PRO A 1 -19.92 14.16 26.05
C PRO A 1 -19.51 13.05 25.06
N GLY A 2 -18.46 13.28 24.27
CA GLY A 2 -17.77 12.26 23.46
C GLY A 2 -18.10 12.34 21.97
N GLY A 3 -17.44 13.14 21.14
CA GLY A 3 -16.06 13.59 21.31
C GLY A 3 -15.07 12.44 21.14
N GLN A 4 -15.29 11.53 20.18
CA GLN A 4 -14.22 10.64 19.73
C GLN A 4 -13.68 11.17 18.42
N ASN A 5 -12.50 11.78 18.52
CA ASN A 5 -11.59 12.04 17.42
C ASN A 5 -11.39 10.72 16.66
N VAL A 6 -12.16 10.50 15.60
CA VAL A 6 -11.87 9.51 14.57
C VAL A 6 -10.64 10.04 13.83
N ASN A 7 -9.49 9.91 14.50
CA ASN A 7 -8.20 10.31 13.99
C ASN A 7 -8.00 9.62 12.65
N LYS A 8 -8.21 10.40 11.58
CA LYS A 8 -7.48 10.51 10.31
C LYS A 8 -6.29 9.55 10.14
N VAL A 9 -6.51 8.26 10.31
CA VAL A 9 -5.52 7.21 10.07
C VAL A 9 -5.63 6.88 8.59
N SER A 10 -4.75 7.49 7.80
CA SER A 10 -4.58 7.16 6.39
C SER A 10 -3.91 5.79 6.29
N THR A 11 -4.72 4.73 6.26
CA THR A 11 -4.25 3.34 6.11
C THR A 11 -3.74 3.05 4.70
N CYS A 12 -4.08 3.90 3.74
CA CYS A 12 -3.63 3.83 2.36
C CYS A 12 -2.09 3.84 2.29
N VAL A 13 -1.53 2.83 1.65
CA VAL A 13 -0.09 2.72 1.35
C VAL A 13 0.12 2.83 -0.16
N GLN A 14 1.06 3.68 -0.56
CA GLN A 14 1.54 3.77 -1.93
C GLN A 14 3.02 3.39 -1.96
N LEU A 15 3.40 2.46 -2.84
CA LEU A 15 4.80 2.08 -3.08
C LEU A 15 5.14 2.32 -4.54
N LYS A 16 6.31 2.91 -4.77
CA LYS A 16 6.89 3.11 -6.10
C LYS A 16 8.22 2.37 -6.18
N HIS A 17 8.37 1.52 -7.19
CA HIS A 17 9.66 0.96 -7.55
C HIS A 17 10.40 1.98 -8.42
N ILE A 18 11.52 2.51 -7.92
CA ILE A 18 12.27 3.57 -8.60
C ILE A 18 12.87 3.09 -9.94
N PRO A 19 13.50 1.92 -10.03
CA PRO A 19 14.14 1.47 -11.26
C PRO A 19 13.16 1.26 -12.44
N THR A 20 11.98 0.70 -12.17
CA THR A 20 10.99 0.39 -13.22
C THR A 20 9.89 1.45 -13.35
N GLY A 21 9.80 2.39 -12.42
CA GLY A 21 8.73 3.40 -12.37
C GLY A 21 7.35 2.89 -11.92
N ILE A 22 7.19 1.57 -11.71
CA ILE A 22 5.91 0.96 -11.32
C ILE A 22 5.46 1.48 -9.97
N THR A 23 4.19 1.87 -9.88
CA THR A 23 3.56 2.31 -8.63
C THR A 23 2.37 1.42 -8.30
N VAL A 24 2.22 1.09 -7.02
CA VAL A 24 1.07 0.35 -6.47
C VAL A 24 0.49 1.12 -5.29
N LYS A 25 -0.84 1.07 -5.17
CA LYS A 25 -1.60 1.72 -4.10
C LYS A 25 -2.55 0.70 -3.50
N ILE A 26 -2.52 0.53 -2.19
CA ILE A 26 -3.33 -0.43 -1.45
C ILE A 26 -4.01 0.24 -0.25
N GLN A 27 -5.29 -0.05 -0.08
CA GLN A 27 -6.15 0.46 1.01
C GLN A 27 -7.20 -0.60 1.38
N GLU A 28 -6.80 -1.86 1.51
CA GLU A 28 -7.74 -2.94 1.79
C GLU A 28 -8.03 -3.09 3.29
N ASP A 29 -6.99 -3.00 4.12
CA ASP A 29 -7.12 -3.20 5.56
C ASP A 29 -7.11 -1.86 6.33
N ARG A 30 -7.66 -1.91 7.55
CA ARG A 30 -7.59 -0.80 8.53
C ARG A 30 -6.20 -0.63 9.15
N SER A 31 -5.29 -1.55 8.90
CA SER A 31 -3.89 -1.53 9.33
C SER A 31 -2.96 -1.17 8.18
N GLN A 32 -2.15 -0.14 8.41
CA GLN A 32 -1.08 0.25 7.48
C GLN A 32 -0.06 -0.89 7.26
N GLY A 33 0.18 -1.74 8.27
CA GLY A 33 1.12 -2.85 8.19
C GLY A 33 0.67 -3.91 7.17
N VAL A 34 -0.61 -4.27 7.22
CA VAL A 34 -1.23 -5.20 6.26
C VAL A 34 -1.20 -4.60 4.86
N ASN A 35 -1.59 -3.33 4.70
CA ASN A 35 -1.54 -2.65 3.40
C ASN A 35 -0.12 -2.55 2.84
N ARG A 36 0.91 -2.43 3.69
CA ARG A 36 2.32 -2.44 3.25
C ARG A 36 2.77 -3.81 2.77
N PHE A 37 2.35 -4.88 3.45
CA PHE A 37 2.64 -6.25 3.01
C PHE A 37 1.99 -6.54 1.65
N LEU A 38 0.71 -6.24 1.51
CA LEU A 38 -0.04 -6.38 0.26
C LEU A 38 0.58 -5.55 -0.87
N ALA A 39 0.94 -4.29 -0.59
CA ALA A 39 1.58 -3.42 -1.57
C ALA A 39 2.91 -4.00 -2.06
N ARG A 40 3.76 -4.55 -1.18
CA ARG A 40 5.00 -5.21 -1.61
C ARG A 40 4.73 -6.44 -2.47
N ARG A 41 3.77 -7.28 -2.07
CA ARG A 41 3.40 -8.49 -2.84
C ARG A 41 2.93 -8.14 -4.25
N SER A 42 2.03 -7.17 -4.38
CA SER A 42 1.57 -6.69 -5.69
C SER A 42 2.67 -6.00 -6.50
N LEU A 43 3.58 -5.27 -5.85
CA LEU A 43 4.69 -4.62 -6.55
C LEU A 43 5.66 -5.65 -7.15
N VAL A 44 6.01 -6.68 -6.39
CA VAL A 44 6.90 -7.77 -6.85
C VAL A 44 6.25 -8.52 -8.01
N ALA A 45 4.99 -8.93 -7.89
CA ALA A 45 4.29 -9.64 -8.96
C ALA A 45 4.27 -8.82 -10.28
N LYS A 46 4.05 -7.50 -10.21
CA LYS A 46 4.11 -6.62 -11.39
C LYS A 46 5.52 -6.48 -11.97
N ILE A 47 6.55 -6.51 -11.12
CA ILE A 47 7.95 -6.45 -11.58
C ILE A 47 8.33 -7.77 -12.25
N GLU A 48 7.92 -8.91 -11.67
CA GLU A 48 8.12 -10.24 -12.25
C GLU A 48 7.45 -10.34 -13.63
N GLU A 49 6.19 -9.89 -13.75
CA GLU A 49 5.48 -9.85 -15.04
C GLU A 49 6.15 -8.94 -16.08
N LEU A 50 6.86 -7.89 -15.66
CA LEU A 50 7.59 -7.00 -16.57
C LEU A 50 8.90 -7.61 -17.08
N ILE A 51 9.54 -8.45 -16.27
CA ILE A 51 10.87 -9.03 -16.56
C ILE A 51 10.74 -10.42 -17.21
N SER A 52 9.63 -11.11 -16.99
CA SER A 52 9.29 -12.38 -17.64
C SER A 52 8.96 -12.20 -19.13
#